data_AF-A0A938NRE7-F1
#
_entry.id   AF-A0A938NRE7-F1
#
_cell.length_a   1.000
_cell.length_b   1.000
_cell.length_c   1.000
_cell.angle_alpha   90.00
_cell.angle_beta   90.00
_cell.angle_gamma   90.00
#
_symmetry.space_group_name_H-M   'P 1'
#
loop_
_entity.id
_entity.type
_entity.pdbx_description
1 polymer ?
#
loop_
_entity_poly.entity_id
_entity_poly.type
_entity_poly.pdbx_seq_one_letter_code
_entity_poly.pdbx_strand_id
1 'polypeptide(L)'
;MAVRNLIILNNPAHWTFDIEEVEVVSAKAYLTESRYAEMKNARVFNLCRSYRYQSVGYYVSLLAAARDHRAIPSVTTMQDFRSQTIIRTIAEDIDELIQKTFAKVTEKEVTLYIYFGQTVLPEYRYVGRALYNLFQAPLIKVSFERTKKWLIEQITPISLGAISDEDQSHIAAFARNYFSRKRFHESQIQQYEYDLAILVNPEEKSSPSCKRALKKFEDAADELNVYTERITKEDYSRLPEFDALFIRETTAVNHHTYRFSRKAFAEGLVVIDDPFSILRCANKVYLAERLAQAKVPAPRTVIVQKESLKNTPASLGITFPCVLKQPDSAFSKGVMKAANEVEYRQKLEMLFG
;
A
#
# COMPACT_ATOMS: atom_id res chain seq x y z
N MET A 1 -27.50 -8.81 10.03
CA MET A 1 -28.60 -7.83 10.17
C MET A 1 -28.34 -6.71 9.19
N ALA A 2 -29.36 -6.17 8.53
CA ALA A 2 -29.18 -5.03 7.63
C ALA A 2 -28.62 -3.82 8.41
N VAL A 3 -27.56 -3.21 7.90
CA VAL A 3 -26.95 -2.01 8.49
C VAL A 3 -27.94 -0.86 8.33
N ARG A 4 -28.34 -0.22 9.42
CA ARG A 4 -29.27 0.92 9.37
C ARG A 4 -28.51 2.22 9.10
N ASN A 5 -29.02 3.06 8.19
CA ASN A 5 -28.47 4.39 7.97
C ASN A 5 -29.31 5.42 8.75
N LEU A 6 -28.65 6.22 9.59
CA LEU A 6 -29.24 7.31 10.35
C LEU A 6 -28.68 8.65 9.85
N ILE A 7 -29.55 9.57 9.44
CA ILE A 7 -29.16 10.96 9.17
C ILE A 7 -29.48 11.78 10.42
N ILE A 8 -28.45 12.36 11.04
CA ILE A 8 -28.59 13.11 12.28
C ILE A 8 -28.49 14.61 12.00
N LEU A 9 -29.55 15.35 12.37
CA LEU A 9 -29.67 16.79 12.16
C LEU A 9 -30.05 17.49 13.45
N ASN A 10 -29.65 18.76 13.62
CA ASN A 10 -30.19 19.56 14.73
C ASN A 10 -31.72 19.73 14.61
N ASN A 11 -32.22 19.90 13.39
CA ASN A 11 -33.64 19.98 13.08
C ASN A 11 -33.95 19.09 11.87
N PRO A 12 -34.62 17.94 12.06
CA PRO A 12 -35.01 17.02 10.98
C PRO A 12 -35.82 17.66 9.86
N ALA A 13 -36.58 18.74 10.14
CA ALA A 13 -37.37 19.44 9.12
C ALA A 13 -36.53 20.08 8.01
N HIS A 14 -35.21 20.22 8.19
CA HIS A 14 -34.30 20.69 7.16
C HIS A 14 -34.01 19.62 6.09
N TRP A 15 -34.42 18.38 6.33
CA TRP A 15 -34.35 17.30 5.36
C TRP A 15 -35.72 17.13 4.68
N THR A 16 -35.81 17.51 3.41
CA THR A 16 -37.09 17.74 2.72
C THR A 16 -37.48 16.63 1.74
N PHE A 17 -36.73 15.54 1.68
CA PHE A 17 -36.97 14.44 0.75
C PHE A 17 -36.74 13.09 1.42
N ASP A 18 -37.48 12.08 0.97
CA ASP A 18 -37.37 10.74 1.53
C ASP A 18 -36.34 9.87 0.79
N ILE A 19 -35.72 8.96 1.53
CA ILE A 19 -34.80 7.95 1.02
C ILE A 19 -35.13 6.62 1.70
N GLU A 20 -35.36 5.58 0.88
CA GLU A 20 -35.58 4.23 1.39
C GLU A 20 -34.41 3.77 2.29
N GLU A 21 -34.76 3.08 3.38
CA GLU A 21 -33.79 2.50 4.33
C GLU A 21 -32.89 3.53 5.06
N VAL A 22 -33.30 4.80 5.10
CA VAL A 22 -32.64 5.87 5.87
C VAL A 22 -33.60 6.48 6.89
N GLU A 23 -33.22 6.48 8.16
CA GLU A 23 -33.98 7.14 9.23
C GLU A 23 -33.42 8.54 9.48
N VAL A 24 -34.26 9.58 9.42
CA VAL A 24 -33.87 10.95 9.76
C VAL A 24 -34.19 11.23 11.22
N VAL A 25 -33.18 11.58 12.01
CA VAL A 25 -33.26 11.66 13.47
C VAL A 25 -32.75 13.00 13.95
N SER A 26 -33.40 13.58 14.97
CA SER A 26 -32.87 14.76 15.62
C SER A 26 -31.63 14.42 16.46
N ALA A 27 -30.64 15.30 16.50
CA ALA A 27 -29.45 15.09 17.31
C ALA A 27 -29.80 14.90 18.80
N LYS A 28 -30.84 15.58 19.29
CA LYS A 28 -31.36 15.38 20.65
C LYS A 28 -31.83 13.94 20.85
N ALA A 29 -32.72 13.46 19.97
CA ALA A 29 -33.26 12.10 20.02
C ALA A 29 -32.14 11.05 19.99
N TYR A 30 -31.18 11.17 19.07
CA TYR A 30 -30.07 10.24 18.95
C TYR A 30 -29.21 10.18 20.24
N LEU A 31 -28.98 11.33 20.89
CA LEU A 31 -28.17 11.39 22.11
C LEU A 31 -28.92 10.86 23.34
N THR A 32 -30.24 11.07 23.44
CA THR A 32 -31.00 10.81 24.68
C THR A 32 -31.85 9.54 24.69
N GLU A 33 -32.32 9.06 23.54
CA GLU A 33 -33.25 7.92 23.49
C GLU A 33 -32.51 6.57 23.54
N SER A 34 -32.94 5.66 24.43
CA SER A 34 -32.30 4.35 24.64
C SER A 34 -32.30 3.46 23.41
N ARG A 35 -33.31 3.57 22.54
CA ARG A 35 -33.39 2.78 21.30
C ARG A 35 -32.17 2.93 20.39
N TYR A 36 -31.50 4.09 20.40
CA TYR A 36 -30.28 4.32 19.63
C TYR A 36 -29.01 3.90 20.36
N ALA A 37 -29.06 3.72 21.68
CA ALA A 37 -27.96 3.14 22.45
C ALA A 37 -27.95 1.61 22.36
N GLU A 38 -29.12 0.99 22.27
CA GLU A 38 -29.31 -0.47 22.15
C GLU A 38 -29.22 -0.97 20.69
N MET A 39 -29.29 -0.04 19.72
CA MET A 39 -29.17 -0.36 18.31
C MET A 39 -27.79 -0.96 18.01
N LYS A 40 -27.74 -2.03 17.23
CA LYS A 40 -26.50 -2.62 16.73
C LYS A 40 -26.36 -2.37 15.24
N ASN A 41 -25.14 -2.15 14.77
CA ASN A 41 -24.80 -2.02 13.36
C ASN A 41 -25.52 -0.85 12.64
N ALA A 42 -25.25 0.38 13.08
CA ALA A 42 -25.76 1.60 12.44
C ALA A 42 -24.64 2.44 11.82
N ARG A 43 -24.96 3.14 10.72
CA ARG A 43 -24.13 4.18 10.11
C ARG A 43 -24.77 5.53 10.37
N VAL A 44 -24.02 6.43 10.98
CA VAL A 44 -24.49 7.71 11.48
C VAL A 44 -23.93 8.82 10.61
N PHE A 45 -24.76 9.35 9.72
CA PHE A 45 -24.45 10.49 8.86
C PHE A 45 -24.75 11.76 9.65
N ASN A 46 -23.71 12.31 10.24
CA ASN A 46 -23.81 13.48 11.08
C ASN A 46 -23.82 14.73 10.20
N LEU A 47 -24.99 15.36 10.08
CA LEU A 47 -25.22 16.61 9.35
C LEU A 47 -25.50 17.78 10.31
N CYS A 48 -25.01 17.70 11.56
CA CYS A 48 -25.16 18.76 12.53
C CYS A 48 -24.49 20.07 12.05
N ARG A 49 -25.02 21.21 12.50
CA ARG A 49 -24.56 22.54 12.09
C ARG A 49 -23.13 22.87 12.52
N SER A 50 -22.59 22.20 13.53
CA SER A 50 -21.28 22.49 14.11
C SER A 50 -20.61 21.23 14.67
N TYR A 51 -19.32 21.10 14.38
CA TYR A 51 -18.43 20.03 14.87
C TYR A 51 -17.36 20.55 15.83
N ARG A 52 -17.57 21.74 16.43
CA ARG A 52 -16.67 22.27 17.46
C ARG A 52 -16.57 21.32 18.65
N TYR A 53 -15.46 21.34 19.37
CA TYR A 53 -15.29 20.48 20.54
C TYR A 53 -16.42 20.77 21.53
N GLN A 54 -17.01 19.71 22.10
CA GLN A 54 -18.20 19.80 22.96
C GLN A 54 -19.48 20.35 22.27
N SER A 55 -19.51 20.48 20.95
CA SER A 55 -20.77 20.77 20.24
C SER A 55 -21.68 19.54 20.19
N VAL A 56 -22.96 19.74 19.89
CA VAL A 56 -23.92 18.65 19.63
C VAL A 56 -23.40 17.70 18.54
N GLY A 57 -22.86 18.23 17.44
CA GLY A 57 -22.30 17.41 16.37
C GLY A 57 -21.10 16.59 16.82
N TYR A 58 -20.23 17.15 17.66
CA TYR A 58 -19.11 16.40 18.26
C TYR A 58 -19.61 15.23 19.11
N TYR A 59 -20.59 15.46 19.99
CA TYR A 59 -21.16 14.40 20.83
C TYR A 59 -21.90 13.33 20.03
N VAL A 60 -22.56 13.67 18.92
CA VAL A 60 -23.20 12.69 18.04
C VAL A 60 -22.17 11.67 17.53
N SER A 61 -21.03 12.13 17.00
CA SER A 61 -20.00 11.22 16.50
C SER A 61 -19.23 10.52 17.62
N LEU A 62 -19.05 11.15 18.78
CA LEU A 62 -18.41 10.53 19.95
C LEU A 62 -19.24 9.39 20.53
N LEU A 63 -20.54 9.62 20.75
CA LEU A 63 -21.42 8.57 21.25
C LEU A 63 -21.69 7.50 20.19
N ALA A 64 -21.67 7.84 18.91
CA ALA A 64 -21.71 6.84 17.85
C ALA A 64 -20.52 5.88 17.95
N ALA A 65 -19.29 6.38 18.12
CA ALA A 65 -18.12 5.54 18.33
C ALA A 65 -18.26 4.65 19.59
N ALA A 66 -18.77 5.20 20.69
CA ALA A 66 -19.00 4.43 21.93
C ALA A 66 -20.11 3.36 21.81
N ARG A 67 -20.96 3.43 20.78
CA ARG A 67 -22.05 2.50 20.51
C ARG A 67 -21.73 1.52 19.38
N ASP A 68 -20.48 1.46 18.93
CA ASP A 68 -20.07 0.72 17.73
C ASP A 68 -20.87 1.11 16.47
N HIS A 69 -21.34 2.36 16.42
CA HIS A 69 -21.94 2.94 15.24
C HIS A 69 -20.88 3.65 14.40
N ARG A 70 -20.90 3.44 13.08
CA ARG A 70 -19.97 4.10 12.17
C ARG A 70 -20.41 5.54 11.89
N ALA A 71 -19.78 6.51 12.56
CA ALA A 71 -20.04 7.93 12.33
C ALA A 71 -19.32 8.48 11.09
N ILE A 72 -20.01 9.31 10.33
CA ILE A 72 -19.52 9.99 9.13
C ILE A 72 -19.95 11.47 9.22
N PRO A 73 -19.04 12.42 9.55
CA PRO A 73 -17.64 12.18 9.89
C PRO A 73 -17.43 11.55 11.28
N SER A 74 -16.31 10.86 11.46
CA SER A 74 -15.86 10.34 12.76
C SER A 74 -15.32 11.46 13.66
N VAL A 75 -15.08 11.17 14.95
CA VAL A 75 -14.44 12.14 15.86
C VAL A 75 -13.03 12.51 15.39
N THR A 76 -12.26 11.52 14.95
CA THR A 76 -10.90 11.72 14.40
C THR A 76 -10.95 12.65 13.21
N THR A 77 -11.82 12.34 12.24
CA THR A 77 -12.06 13.16 11.05
C THR A 77 -12.41 14.62 11.39
N MET A 78 -13.23 14.85 12.43
CA MET A 78 -13.56 16.21 12.89
C MET A 78 -12.35 16.97 13.45
N GLN A 79 -11.38 16.27 14.05
CA GLN A 79 -10.13 16.88 14.52
C GLN A 79 -9.18 17.12 13.35
N ASP A 80 -9.11 16.20 12.39
CA ASP A 80 -8.26 16.30 11.21
C ASP A 80 -8.56 17.57 10.40
N PHE A 81 -9.85 17.92 10.22
CA PHE A 81 -10.26 19.18 9.56
C PHE A 81 -9.73 20.46 10.20
N ARG A 82 -9.21 20.39 11.43
CA ARG A 82 -8.64 21.56 12.13
C ARG A 82 -7.14 21.69 11.98
N SER A 83 -6.46 20.64 11.51
CA SER A 83 -5.01 20.60 11.39
C SER A 83 -4.61 20.71 9.93
N GLN A 84 -4.08 21.88 9.56
CA GLN A 84 -3.55 22.12 8.22
C GLN A 84 -2.42 21.14 7.86
N THR A 85 -1.61 20.73 8.84
CA THR A 85 -0.56 19.73 8.63
C THR A 85 -1.16 18.37 8.27
N ILE A 86 -2.16 17.91 9.03
CA ILE A 86 -2.82 16.61 8.76
C ILE A 86 -3.51 16.62 7.40
N ILE A 87 -4.20 17.71 7.07
CA ILE A 87 -4.85 17.89 5.76
C ILE A 87 -3.82 17.73 4.63
N ARG A 88 -2.65 18.39 4.75
CA ARG A 88 -1.59 18.30 3.74
C ARG A 88 -1.05 16.89 3.61
N THR A 89 -0.76 16.22 4.73
CA THR A 89 -0.27 14.83 4.74
C THR A 89 -1.27 13.86 4.10
N ILE A 90 -2.55 13.93 4.46
CA ILE A 90 -3.61 13.09 3.87
C ILE A 90 -3.75 13.35 2.37
N ALA A 91 -3.52 14.59 1.92
CA ALA A 91 -3.66 14.97 0.52
C ALA A 91 -2.48 14.56 -0.37
N GLU A 92 -1.35 14.10 0.19
CA GLU A 92 -0.18 13.66 -0.59
C GLU A 92 -0.54 12.49 -1.53
N ASP A 93 -1.38 11.56 -1.07
CA ASP A 93 -1.86 10.40 -1.85
C ASP A 93 -2.62 10.78 -3.13
N ILE A 94 -3.14 12.01 -3.20
CA ILE A 94 -3.94 12.50 -4.33
C ILE A 94 -3.34 13.73 -5.00
N ASP A 95 -2.09 14.09 -4.69
CA ASP A 95 -1.43 15.30 -5.23
C ASP A 95 -1.39 15.26 -6.76
N GLU A 96 -0.97 14.15 -7.37
CA GLU A 96 -0.93 14.00 -8.83
C GLU A 96 -2.31 14.18 -9.47
N LEU A 97 -3.36 13.66 -8.82
CA LEU A 97 -4.73 13.80 -9.29
C LEU A 97 -5.20 15.26 -9.22
N ILE A 98 -4.87 15.97 -8.14
CA ILE A 98 -5.16 17.40 -7.98
C ILE A 98 -4.45 18.20 -9.10
N GLN A 99 -3.14 17.98 -9.29
CA GLN A 99 -2.38 18.70 -10.32
C GLN A 99 -2.96 18.47 -11.72
N LYS A 100 -3.28 17.21 -12.05
CA LYS A 100 -3.86 16.85 -13.36
C LYS A 100 -5.25 17.45 -13.57
N THR A 101 -6.08 17.46 -12.53
CA THR A 101 -7.46 17.97 -12.61
C THR A 101 -7.46 19.48 -12.90
N PHE A 102 -6.60 20.24 -12.24
CA PHE A 102 -6.55 21.69 -12.37
C PHE A 102 -5.46 22.20 -13.33
N ALA A 103 -4.89 21.33 -14.16
CA ALA A 103 -3.81 21.69 -15.09
C ALA A 103 -4.20 22.79 -16.11
N LYS A 104 -5.49 22.86 -16.48
CA LYS A 104 -6.02 23.83 -17.45
C LYS A 104 -6.71 25.04 -16.80
N VAL A 105 -6.78 25.08 -15.47
CA VAL A 105 -7.42 26.17 -14.73
C VAL A 105 -6.51 27.40 -14.75
N THR A 106 -7.06 28.54 -15.15
CA THR A 106 -6.31 29.80 -15.30
C THR A 106 -6.31 30.64 -14.02
N GLU A 107 -7.33 30.45 -13.21
CA GLU A 107 -7.58 31.08 -11.93
C GLU A 107 -6.49 30.71 -10.91
N LYS A 108 -6.36 31.52 -9.87
CA LYS A 108 -5.44 31.23 -8.75
C LYS A 108 -6.11 30.44 -7.63
N GLU A 109 -7.43 30.44 -7.59
CA GLU A 109 -8.21 29.80 -6.54
C GLU A 109 -9.33 28.97 -7.18
N VAL A 110 -9.59 27.80 -6.60
CA VAL A 110 -10.71 26.93 -7.00
C VAL A 110 -11.42 26.49 -5.73
N THR A 111 -12.74 26.58 -5.72
CA THR A 111 -13.57 26.00 -4.66
C THR A 111 -14.37 24.83 -5.22
N LEU A 112 -14.28 23.68 -4.55
CA LEU A 112 -15.04 22.48 -4.88
C LEU A 112 -16.00 22.14 -3.74
N TYR A 113 -17.28 21.98 -4.07
CA TYR A 113 -18.27 21.43 -3.17
C TYR A 113 -18.50 19.96 -3.47
N ILE A 114 -18.46 19.14 -2.43
CA ILE A 114 -18.60 17.68 -2.50
C ILE A 114 -19.75 17.26 -1.59
N TYR A 115 -20.77 16.65 -2.18
CA TYR A 115 -21.97 16.18 -1.50
C TYR A 115 -22.09 14.66 -1.67
N PHE A 116 -22.02 13.92 -0.56
CA PHE A 116 -22.05 12.46 -0.54
C PHE A 116 -21.08 11.83 -1.57
N GLY A 117 -19.86 12.38 -1.65
CA GLY A 117 -18.82 11.93 -2.57
C GLY A 117 -19.02 12.27 -4.05
N GLN A 118 -19.94 13.19 -4.35
CA GLN A 118 -20.24 13.66 -5.71
C GLN A 118 -20.08 15.17 -5.81
N THR A 119 -19.77 15.65 -7.02
CA THR A 119 -19.62 17.06 -7.35
C THR A 119 -20.64 17.42 -8.43
N VAL A 120 -21.14 18.65 -8.44
CA VAL A 120 -22.05 19.14 -9.49
C VAL A 120 -21.33 19.23 -10.83
N LEU A 121 -20.08 19.69 -10.82
CA LEU A 121 -19.19 19.77 -11.98
C LEU A 121 -18.62 18.38 -12.33
N PRO A 122 -19.00 17.77 -13.48
CA PRO A 122 -18.58 16.42 -13.85
C PRO A 122 -17.06 16.26 -14.03
N GLU A 123 -16.36 17.30 -14.46
CA GLU A 123 -14.92 17.33 -14.65
C GLU A 123 -14.13 17.11 -13.35
N TYR A 124 -14.73 17.41 -12.20
CA TYR A 124 -14.12 17.26 -10.88
C TYR A 124 -14.56 15.98 -10.15
N ARG A 125 -15.30 15.09 -10.81
CA ARG A 125 -15.84 13.87 -10.19
C ARG A 125 -14.76 13.00 -9.55
N TYR A 126 -13.62 12.81 -10.22
CA TYR A 126 -12.56 11.94 -9.72
C TYR A 126 -11.88 12.51 -8.49
N VAL A 127 -11.50 13.80 -8.52
CA VAL A 127 -10.89 14.47 -7.36
C VAL A 127 -11.87 14.58 -6.20
N GLY A 128 -13.14 14.89 -6.47
CA GLY A 128 -14.19 14.97 -5.45
C GLY A 128 -14.44 13.64 -4.75
N ARG A 129 -14.46 12.53 -5.50
CA ARG A 129 -14.58 11.19 -4.93
C ARG A 129 -13.36 10.81 -4.08
N ALA A 130 -12.15 11.13 -4.55
CA ALA A 130 -10.92 10.84 -3.82
C ALA A 130 -10.87 11.60 -2.48
N LEU A 131 -11.17 12.91 -2.50
CA LEU A 131 -11.25 13.74 -1.30
C LEU A 131 -12.31 13.23 -0.32
N TYR A 132 -13.48 12.82 -0.81
CA TYR A 132 -14.51 12.22 0.04
C TYR A 132 -14.04 10.92 0.71
N ASN A 133 -13.31 10.07 -0.02
CA ASN A 133 -12.81 8.81 0.55
C ASN A 133 -11.79 9.05 1.67
N LEU A 134 -10.94 10.08 1.52
CA LEU A 134 -9.93 10.43 2.51
C LEU A 134 -10.55 11.10 3.75
N PHE A 135 -11.41 12.09 3.56
CA PHE A 135 -11.94 12.93 4.65
C PHE A 135 -13.32 12.50 5.16
N GLN A 136 -14.01 11.55 4.52
CA GLN A 136 -15.26 10.93 4.97
C GLN A 136 -16.27 11.84 5.70
N ALA A 137 -16.58 13.01 5.15
CA ALA A 137 -17.67 13.86 5.63
C ALA A 137 -18.78 13.95 4.58
N PRO A 138 -20.08 13.94 4.96
CA PRO A 138 -21.16 13.90 4.00
C PRO A 138 -21.21 15.12 3.08
N LEU A 139 -20.89 16.31 3.60
CA LEU A 139 -20.94 17.57 2.87
C LEU A 139 -19.63 18.31 3.15
N ILE A 140 -18.82 18.57 2.12
CA ILE A 140 -17.49 19.16 2.25
C ILE A 140 -17.32 20.29 1.24
N LYS A 141 -16.71 21.39 1.70
CA LYS A 141 -16.15 22.44 0.85
C LYS A 141 -14.63 22.35 0.89
N VAL A 142 -14.00 22.33 -0.28
CA VAL A 142 -12.54 22.30 -0.43
C VAL A 142 -12.10 23.52 -1.23
N SER A 143 -11.23 24.34 -0.65
CA SER A 143 -10.58 25.46 -1.32
C SER A 143 -9.16 25.07 -1.71
N PHE A 144 -8.79 25.37 -2.95
CA PHE A 144 -7.46 25.16 -3.50
C PHE A 144 -6.87 26.50 -3.91
N GLU A 145 -5.56 26.64 -3.70
CA GLU A 145 -4.79 27.80 -4.12
C GLU A 145 -3.62 27.35 -5.01
N ARG A 146 -3.39 28.08 -6.11
CA ARG A 146 -2.24 27.89 -7.00
C ARG A 146 -1.12 28.84 -6.59
N THR A 147 -0.10 28.27 -5.96
CA THR A 147 1.17 28.94 -5.71
C THR A 147 2.17 28.51 -6.80
N LYS A 148 3.11 27.60 -6.49
CA LYS A 148 3.95 26.91 -7.48
C LYS A 148 3.26 25.69 -8.10
N LYS A 149 2.40 25.06 -7.31
CA LYS A 149 1.51 23.96 -7.69
C LYS A 149 0.15 24.17 -7.01
N TRP A 150 -0.85 23.39 -7.38
CA TRP A 150 -2.15 23.42 -6.70
C TRP A 150 -2.03 22.78 -5.33
N LEU A 151 -2.47 23.47 -4.28
CA LEU A 151 -2.49 22.95 -2.92
C LEU A 151 -3.88 23.10 -2.32
N ILE A 152 -4.25 22.20 -1.42
CA ILE A 152 -5.44 22.40 -0.58
C ILE A 152 -5.11 23.50 0.42
N GLU A 153 -5.80 24.62 0.31
CA GLU A 153 -5.72 25.71 1.27
C GLU A 153 -6.59 25.39 2.49
N GLN A 154 -7.81 24.89 2.24
CA GLN A 154 -8.75 24.60 3.30
C GLN A 154 -9.70 23.48 2.88
N ILE A 155 -10.02 22.60 3.82
CA ILE A 155 -11.10 21.63 3.67
C ILE A 155 -11.96 21.66 4.91
N THR A 156 -13.27 21.87 4.73
CA THR A 156 -14.21 22.01 5.84
C THR A 156 -15.50 21.26 5.59
N PRO A 157 -16.06 20.59 6.60
CA PRO A 157 -17.41 20.08 6.51
C PRO A 157 -18.39 21.25 6.57
N ILE A 158 -19.44 21.20 5.76
CA ILE A 158 -20.47 22.25 5.70
C ILE A 158 -21.83 21.73 6.14
N SER A 159 -22.68 22.63 6.63
CA SER A 159 -24.06 22.29 7.01
C SER A 159 -25.01 22.41 5.82
N LEU A 160 -26.14 21.71 5.84
CA LEU A 160 -27.16 21.80 4.79
C LEU A 160 -27.60 23.23 4.48
N GLY A 161 -27.71 24.09 5.50
CA GLY A 161 -28.12 25.49 5.32
C GLY A 161 -27.04 26.40 4.71
N ALA A 162 -25.81 25.90 4.54
CA ALA A 162 -24.73 26.63 3.87
C ALA A 162 -24.61 26.26 2.39
N ILE A 163 -25.48 25.37 1.89
CA ILE A 163 -25.51 24.95 0.48
C ILE A 163 -26.42 25.91 -0.30
N SER A 164 -25.96 26.35 -1.47
CA SER A 164 -26.73 27.24 -2.36
C SER A 164 -28.04 26.59 -2.79
N ASP A 165 -29.04 27.40 -3.09
CA ASP A 165 -30.35 26.90 -3.54
C ASP A 165 -30.25 26.10 -4.86
N GLU A 166 -29.30 26.48 -5.73
CA GLU A 166 -28.98 25.75 -6.96
C GLU A 166 -28.48 24.33 -6.66
N ASP A 167 -27.53 24.19 -5.73
CA ASP A 167 -26.96 22.89 -5.35
C ASP A 167 -27.93 22.05 -4.50
N GLN A 168 -28.82 22.67 -3.74
CA GLN A 168 -29.84 21.96 -2.94
C GLN A 168 -30.69 21.02 -3.81
N SER A 169 -30.97 21.42 -5.05
CA SER A 169 -31.71 20.59 -6.02
C SER A 169 -30.97 19.28 -6.36
N HIS A 170 -29.63 19.28 -6.30
CA HIS A 170 -28.78 18.12 -6.56
C HIS A 170 -28.60 17.21 -5.34
N ILE A 171 -28.69 17.74 -4.10
CA ILE A 171 -28.47 16.96 -2.86
C ILE A 171 -29.39 15.73 -2.82
N ALA A 172 -30.66 15.88 -3.16
CA ALA A 172 -31.61 14.77 -3.11
C ALA A 172 -31.20 13.62 -4.05
N ALA A 173 -30.77 13.94 -5.27
CA ALA A 173 -30.27 12.95 -6.23
C ALA A 173 -28.95 12.30 -5.76
N PHE A 174 -28.02 13.11 -5.25
CA PHE A 174 -26.73 12.62 -4.76
C PHE A 174 -26.87 11.72 -3.53
N ALA A 175 -27.70 12.12 -2.56
CA ALA A 175 -28.00 11.33 -1.38
C ALA A 175 -28.68 10.01 -1.79
N ARG A 176 -29.71 10.03 -2.65
CA ARG A 176 -30.34 8.78 -3.13
C ARG A 176 -29.35 7.84 -3.83
N ASN A 177 -28.49 8.36 -4.71
CA ASN A 177 -27.44 7.56 -5.35
C ASN A 177 -26.45 6.99 -4.33
N TYR A 178 -26.12 7.77 -3.30
CA TYR A 178 -25.20 7.34 -2.26
C TYR A 178 -25.79 6.20 -1.43
N PHE A 179 -27.03 6.36 -0.95
CA PHE A 179 -27.69 5.39 -0.06
C PHE A 179 -28.21 4.15 -0.78
N SER A 180 -28.51 4.21 -2.08
CA SER A 180 -28.95 3.04 -2.87
C SER A 180 -27.84 2.03 -3.17
N ARG A 181 -26.58 2.36 -2.89
CA ARG A 181 -25.44 1.45 -3.09
C ARG A 181 -25.46 0.33 -2.05
N LYS A 182 -25.75 -0.88 -2.49
CA LYS A 182 -25.71 -2.11 -1.67
C LYS A 182 -24.31 -2.46 -1.12
N ARG A 183 -23.26 -1.87 -1.68
CA ARG A 183 -21.86 -1.97 -1.22
C ARG A 183 -21.31 -0.56 -1.01
N PHE A 184 -21.04 -0.21 0.24
CA PHE A 184 -20.27 0.98 0.56
C PHE A 184 -18.79 0.60 0.54
N HIS A 185 -17.97 1.39 -0.15
CA HIS A 185 -16.52 1.30 0.03
C HIS A 185 -16.23 1.73 1.47
N GLU A 186 -15.96 0.75 2.30
CA GLU A 186 -15.12 0.95 3.45
C GLU A 186 -13.75 1.39 2.94
N SER A 187 -13.31 2.61 3.25
CA SER A 187 -11.91 2.71 3.68
C SER A 187 -11.96 2.34 5.15
N GLN A 188 -12.00 1.03 5.39
CA GLN A 188 -11.29 0.54 6.56
C GLN A 188 -9.86 1.05 6.36
N ILE A 189 -9.27 1.65 7.38
CA ILE A 189 -7.81 1.59 7.48
C ILE A 189 -7.57 0.09 7.40
N GLN A 190 -7.07 -0.39 6.26
CA GLN A 190 -7.00 -1.82 6.03
C GLN A 190 -6.04 -2.33 7.10
N GLN A 191 -6.61 -2.98 8.11
CA GLN A 191 -5.86 -3.54 9.23
C GLN A 191 -5.30 -4.84 8.70
N TYR A 192 -4.19 -4.71 7.98
CA TYR A 192 -3.37 -5.84 7.66
C TYR A 192 -2.92 -6.48 8.96
N GLU A 193 -2.92 -7.81 8.98
CA GLU A 193 -2.51 -8.58 10.15
C GLU A 193 -0.99 -8.57 10.30
N TYR A 194 -0.27 -8.41 9.18
CA TYR A 194 1.19 -8.41 9.11
C TYR A 194 1.70 -7.41 8.06
N ASP A 195 2.93 -6.94 8.25
CA ASP A 195 3.66 -6.06 7.36
C ASP A 195 4.84 -6.78 6.68
N LEU A 196 4.86 -6.80 5.34
CA LEU A 196 5.89 -7.42 4.52
C LEU A 196 6.71 -6.37 3.74
N ALA A 197 8.01 -6.31 4.03
CA ALA A 197 8.95 -5.54 3.24
C ALA A 197 9.41 -6.34 2.01
N ILE A 198 9.25 -5.78 0.81
CA ILE A 198 9.76 -6.33 -0.44
C ILE A 198 10.97 -5.49 -0.90
N LEU A 199 12.19 -5.98 -0.64
CA LEU A 199 13.42 -5.29 -1.05
C LEU A 199 13.61 -5.37 -2.56
N VAL A 200 13.67 -4.21 -3.22
CA VAL A 200 13.86 -4.08 -4.66
C VAL A 200 14.96 -3.08 -4.98
N ASN A 201 15.59 -3.24 -6.15
CA ASN A 201 16.48 -2.24 -6.72
C ASN A 201 15.96 -1.82 -8.09
N PRO A 202 15.34 -0.63 -8.20
CA PRO A 202 14.79 -0.14 -9.47
C PRO A 202 15.82 -0.01 -10.60
N GLU A 203 17.10 0.18 -10.26
CA GLU A 203 18.21 0.36 -11.19
C GLU A 203 18.86 -0.97 -11.62
N GLU A 204 18.45 -2.10 -11.04
CA GLU A 204 19.01 -3.41 -11.38
C GLU A 204 18.52 -3.90 -12.75
N LYS A 205 19.43 -3.87 -13.75
CA LYS A 205 19.12 -4.29 -15.13
C LYS A 205 18.60 -5.72 -15.25
N SER A 206 19.01 -6.62 -14.35
CA SER A 206 18.65 -8.03 -14.36
C SER A 206 18.02 -8.45 -13.04
N SER A 207 17.08 -7.63 -12.55
CA SER A 207 16.34 -7.93 -11.33
C SER A 207 15.66 -9.32 -11.39
N PRO A 208 15.63 -10.07 -10.28
CA PRO A 208 14.96 -11.37 -10.22
C PRO A 208 13.44 -11.28 -10.43
N SER A 209 12.84 -10.09 -10.41
CA SER A 209 11.39 -9.91 -10.61
C SER A 209 11.09 -8.67 -11.45
N CYS A 210 10.26 -8.85 -12.48
CA CYS A 210 9.76 -7.73 -13.26
C CYS A 210 8.58 -7.03 -12.56
N LYS A 211 8.20 -5.83 -13.02
CA LYS A 211 7.07 -5.06 -12.45
C LYS A 211 5.77 -5.88 -12.35
N ARG A 212 5.49 -6.74 -13.34
CA ARG A 212 4.32 -7.63 -13.33
C ARG A 212 4.40 -8.70 -12.22
N ALA A 213 5.58 -9.24 -11.97
CA ALA A 213 5.78 -10.21 -10.90
C ALA A 213 5.63 -9.56 -9.52
N LEU A 214 6.22 -8.36 -9.34
CA LEU A 214 6.07 -7.59 -8.10
C LEU A 214 4.60 -7.28 -7.80
N LYS A 215 3.83 -6.83 -8.81
CA LYS A 215 2.40 -6.57 -8.63
C LYS A 215 1.63 -7.83 -8.21
N LYS A 216 1.96 -8.99 -8.78
CA LYS A 216 1.36 -10.26 -8.37
C LYS A 216 1.69 -10.66 -6.92
N PHE A 217 2.88 -10.32 -6.43
CA PHE A 217 3.21 -10.55 -5.02
C PHE A 217 2.38 -9.66 -4.10
N GLU A 218 2.21 -8.39 -4.45
CA GLU A 218 1.36 -7.45 -3.71
C GLU A 218 -0.10 -7.91 -3.72
N ASP A 219 -0.63 -8.30 -4.88
CA ASP A 219 -2.01 -8.79 -5.00
C ASP A 219 -2.22 -10.07 -4.16
N ALA A 220 -1.26 -11.00 -4.17
CA ALA A 220 -1.33 -12.21 -3.36
C ALA A 220 -1.20 -11.94 -1.86
N ALA A 221 -0.42 -10.94 -1.46
CA ALA A 221 -0.29 -10.54 -0.06
C ALA A 221 -1.56 -9.84 0.45
N ASP A 222 -2.16 -8.96 -0.37
CA ASP A 222 -3.44 -8.31 -0.07
C ASP A 222 -4.58 -9.33 0.11
N GLU A 223 -4.65 -10.36 -0.74
CA GLU A 223 -5.58 -11.50 -0.59
C GLU A 223 -5.42 -12.25 0.75
N LEU A 224 -4.22 -12.20 1.35
CA LEU A 224 -3.88 -12.83 2.62
C LEU A 224 -3.90 -11.85 3.81
N ASN A 225 -4.41 -10.62 3.62
CA ASN A 225 -4.42 -9.57 4.63
C ASN A 225 -3.01 -9.20 5.15
N VAL A 226 -2.01 -9.18 4.25
CA VAL A 226 -0.64 -8.75 4.53
C VAL A 226 -0.34 -7.45 3.77
N TYR A 227 0.07 -6.41 4.48
CA TYR A 227 0.50 -5.16 3.88
C TYR A 227 1.84 -5.38 3.19
N THR A 228 2.04 -4.80 2.01
CA THR A 228 3.32 -4.88 1.32
C THR A 228 3.86 -3.49 1.03
N GLU A 229 5.11 -3.25 1.42
CA GLU A 229 5.85 -2.07 1.01
C GLU A 229 7.08 -2.48 0.20
N ARG A 230 7.29 -1.83 -0.95
CA ARG A 230 8.56 -1.97 -1.69
C ARG A 230 9.59 -1.06 -1.05
N ILE A 231 10.63 -1.64 -0.49
CA ILE A 231 11.73 -0.92 0.16
C ILE A 231 12.99 -0.99 -0.70
N THR A 232 13.90 -0.03 -0.54
CA THR A 232 15.21 -0.01 -1.20
C THR A 232 16.35 -0.10 -0.19
N LYS A 233 17.61 -0.02 -0.66
CA LYS A 233 18.79 -0.07 0.23
C LYS A 233 18.79 1.05 1.27
N GLU A 234 18.14 2.18 0.98
CA GLU A 234 18.02 3.36 1.83
C GLU A 234 17.17 3.10 3.07
N ASP A 235 16.19 2.19 2.98
CA ASP A 235 15.26 1.86 4.06
C ASP A 235 15.83 0.88 5.10
N TYR A 236 17.14 0.62 5.09
CA TYR A 236 17.77 -0.36 5.98
C TYR A 236 17.48 -0.08 7.48
N SER A 237 17.34 1.18 7.87
CA SER A 237 16.99 1.57 9.23
C SER A 237 15.56 1.18 9.61
N ARG A 238 14.63 1.23 8.65
CA ARG A 238 13.19 0.97 8.80
C ARG A 238 12.83 -0.50 8.85
N LEU A 239 13.77 -1.39 8.51
CA LEU A 239 13.53 -2.84 8.48
C LEU A 239 12.82 -3.42 9.73
N PRO A 240 13.07 -2.97 10.97
CA PRO A 240 12.34 -3.44 12.15
C PRO A 240 10.87 -3.00 12.24
N GLU A 241 10.39 -2.13 11.35
CA GLU A 241 8.98 -1.73 11.25
C GLU A 241 8.11 -2.83 10.63
N PHE A 242 8.71 -3.87 10.06
CA PHE A 242 8.02 -4.93 9.34
C PHE A 242 8.10 -6.27 10.08
N ASP A 243 7.14 -7.16 9.83
CA ASP A 243 7.13 -8.54 10.37
C ASP A 243 7.93 -9.51 9.50
N ALA A 244 8.05 -9.23 8.20
CA ALA A 244 8.68 -10.12 7.24
C ALA A 244 9.51 -9.39 6.17
N LEU A 245 10.49 -10.09 5.62
CA LEU A 245 11.36 -9.61 4.53
C LEU A 245 11.36 -10.58 3.34
N PHE A 246 11.11 -10.03 2.15
CA PHE A 246 11.24 -10.70 0.86
C PHE A 246 12.21 -9.96 -0.06
N ILE A 247 13.30 -10.59 -0.51
CA ILE A 247 14.40 -9.90 -1.21
C ILE A 247 14.30 -10.09 -2.72
N ARG A 248 13.70 -9.16 -3.46
CA ARG A 248 13.59 -9.18 -4.94
C ARG A 248 14.66 -8.34 -5.63
N GLU A 249 15.88 -8.53 -5.15
CA GLU A 249 17.15 -8.07 -5.72
C GLU A 249 18.15 -9.24 -5.73
N THR A 250 19.15 -9.23 -6.61
CA THR A 250 20.18 -10.28 -6.62
C THR A 250 20.88 -10.40 -5.27
N THR A 251 20.80 -11.60 -4.68
CA THR A 251 21.43 -11.91 -3.39
C THR A 251 22.90 -12.26 -3.56
N ALA A 252 23.78 -11.65 -2.76
CA ALA A 252 25.19 -12.02 -2.69
C ALA A 252 25.76 -11.79 -1.28
N VAL A 253 26.74 -12.62 -0.88
CA VAL A 253 27.31 -12.62 0.48
C VAL A 253 27.96 -11.27 0.84
N ASN A 254 28.64 -10.64 -0.12
CA ASN A 254 29.30 -9.34 0.06
C ASN A 254 28.43 -8.16 -0.44
N HIS A 255 27.12 -8.24 -0.24
CA HIS A 255 26.16 -7.26 -0.76
C HIS A 255 25.16 -6.82 0.32
N HIS A 256 24.49 -5.68 0.12
CA HIS A 256 23.52 -5.19 1.13
C HIS A 256 22.35 -6.15 1.29
N THR A 257 21.96 -6.89 0.25
CA THR A 257 20.92 -7.92 0.32
C THR A 257 21.19 -8.96 1.40
N TYR A 258 22.45 -9.42 1.56
CA TYR A 258 22.82 -10.31 2.67
C TYR A 258 22.76 -9.61 4.03
N ARG A 259 23.14 -8.32 4.11
CA ARG A 259 23.05 -7.52 5.36
C ARG A 259 21.60 -7.34 5.80
N PHE A 260 20.69 -7.04 4.87
CA PHE A 260 19.24 -6.99 5.12
C PHE A 260 18.73 -8.32 5.68
N SER A 261 19.05 -9.43 5.00
CA SER A 261 18.67 -10.78 5.45
C SER A 261 19.19 -11.12 6.85
N ARG A 262 20.47 -10.78 7.14
CA ARG A 262 21.08 -10.97 8.47
C ARG A 262 20.43 -10.10 9.54
N LYS A 263 20.13 -8.83 9.23
CA LYS A 263 19.47 -7.92 10.17
C LYS A 263 18.05 -8.39 10.46
N ALA A 264 17.25 -8.63 9.42
CA ALA A 264 15.88 -9.16 9.59
C ALA A 264 15.86 -10.41 10.46
N PHE A 265 16.75 -11.38 10.21
CA PHE A 265 16.87 -12.58 11.02
C PHE A 265 17.25 -12.28 12.49
N ALA A 266 18.15 -11.33 12.73
CA ALA A 266 18.58 -10.96 14.07
C ALA A 266 17.49 -10.19 14.87
N GLU A 267 16.68 -9.41 14.17
CA GLU A 267 15.55 -8.65 14.72
C GLU A 267 14.27 -9.51 14.87
N GLY A 268 14.31 -10.79 14.45
CA GLY A 268 13.21 -11.74 14.63
C GLY A 268 12.15 -11.73 13.52
N LEU A 269 12.40 -11.07 12.40
CA LEU A 269 11.50 -11.07 11.25
C LEU A 269 11.45 -12.45 10.59
N VAL A 270 10.32 -12.74 9.95
CA VAL A 270 10.21 -13.86 9.02
C VAL A 270 10.98 -13.52 7.74
N VAL A 271 12.09 -14.22 7.49
CA VAL A 271 12.93 -13.97 6.32
C VAL A 271 12.71 -15.05 5.26
N ILE A 272 12.13 -14.68 4.12
CA ILE A 272 11.92 -15.62 3.00
C ILE A 272 13.26 -16.01 2.37
N ASP A 273 14.12 -15.02 2.13
CA ASP A 273 15.47 -15.22 1.60
C ASP A 273 16.48 -15.20 2.76
N ASP A 274 16.52 -16.28 3.54
CA ASP A 274 17.28 -16.37 4.79
C ASP A 274 18.80 -16.28 4.58
N PRO A 275 19.56 -15.76 5.56
CA PRO A 275 20.96 -15.42 5.33
C PRO A 275 21.82 -16.67 5.18
N PHE A 276 21.45 -17.79 5.80
CA PHE A 276 22.20 -19.03 5.69
C PHE A 276 22.03 -19.65 4.31
N SER A 277 20.84 -19.58 3.72
CA SER A 277 20.60 -20.01 2.35
C SER A 277 21.37 -19.13 1.36
N ILE A 278 21.38 -17.81 1.53
CA ILE A 278 22.20 -16.91 0.67
C ILE A 278 23.68 -17.33 0.72
N LEU A 279 24.23 -17.56 1.91
CA LEU A 279 25.62 -17.98 2.09
C LEU A 279 25.93 -19.32 1.41
N ARG A 280 25.04 -20.30 1.59
CA ARG A 280 25.24 -21.68 1.12
C ARG A 280 24.97 -21.84 -0.38
N CYS A 281 23.93 -21.19 -0.89
CA CYS A 281 23.49 -21.34 -2.27
C CYS A 281 24.24 -20.42 -3.24
N ALA A 282 24.87 -19.33 -2.76
CA ALA A 282 25.70 -18.47 -3.60
C ALA A 282 26.99 -19.15 -4.06
N ASN A 283 27.43 -20.23 -3.38
CA ASN A 283 28.68 -20.91 -3.69
C ASN A 283 28.43 -22.31 -4.31
N LYS A 284 28.78 -22.48 -5.59
CA LYS A 284 28.57 -23.75 -6.30
C LYS A 284 29.41 -24.91 -5.78
N VAL A 285 30.57 -24.62 -5.17
CA VAL A 285 31.41 -25.66 -4.55
C VAL A 285 30.71 -26.22 -3.32
N TYR A 286 30.17 -25.33 -2.47
CA TYR A 286 29.37 -25.72 -1.30
C TYR A 286 28.16 -26.56 -1.71
N LEU A 287 27.42 -26.12 -2.74
CA LEU A 287 26.24 -26.85 -3.22
C LEU A 287 26.60 -28.24 -3.76
N ALA A 288 27.67 -28.36 -4.56
CA ALA A 288 28.13 -29.63 -5.11
C ALA A 288 28.49 -30.64 -4.00
N GLU A 289 29.22 -30.17 -2.98
CA GLU A 289 29.60 -30.98 -1.81
C GLU A 289 28.37 -31.47 -1.05
N ARG A 290 27.41 -30.58 -0.78
CA ARG A 290 26.18 -30.93 -0.05
C ARG A 290 25.28 -31.89 -0.80
N LEU A 291 25.13 -31.73 -2.12
CA LEU A 291 24.34 -32.65 -2.94
C LEU A 291 24.95 -34.05 -2.97
N ALA A 292 26.27 -34.15 -3.09
CA ALA A 292 26.98 -35.43 -3.04
C ALA A 292 26.83 -36.13 -1.68
N GLN A 293 27.03 -35.41 -0.58
CA GLN A 293 26.84 -35.93 0.77
C GLN A 293 25.40 -36.42 1.01
N ALA A 294 24.40 -35.67 0.52
CA ALA A 294 22.99 -36.00 0.64
C ALA A 294 22.50 -37.05 -0.38
N LYS A 295 23.38 -37.54 -1.27
CA LYS A 295 23.06 -38.49 -2.35
C LYS A 295 21.93 -38.01 -3.28
N VAL A 296 21.84 -36.70 -3.48
CA VAL A 296 20.87 -36.11 -4.41
C VAL A 296 21.44 -36.25 -5.84
N PRO A 297 20.69 -36.81 -6.80
CA PRO A 297 21.14 -36.89 -8.19
C PRO A 297 21.52 -35.52 -8.75
N ALA A 298 22.78 -35.37 -9.14
CA ALA A 298 23.32 -34.14 -9.72
C ALA A 298 24.41 -34.48 -10.76
N PRO A 299 24.70 -33.59 -11.71
CA PRO A 299 25.81 -33.78 -12.64
C PRO A 299 27.13 -33.98 -11.89
N ARG A 300 27.95 -34.94 -12.35
CA ARG A 300 29.28 -35.16 -11.81
C ARG A 300 30.06 -33.84 -11.86
N THR A 301 30.50 -33.38 -10.69
CA THR A 301 31.18 -32.10 -10.52
C THR A 301 32.57 -32.36 -9.95
N VAL A 302 33.58 -31.74 -10.55
CA VAL A 302 34.98 -31.80 -10.09
C VAL A 302 35.40 -30.40 -9.69
N ILE A 303 35.90 -30.26 -8.46
CA ILE A 303 36.41 -28.99 -7.94
C ILE A 303 37.88 -28.87 -8.37
N VAL A 304 38.21 -27.77 -9.04
CA VAL A 304 39.53 -27.55 -9.63
C VAL A 304 40.19 -26.36 -8.93
N GLN A 305 41.45 -26.54 -8.54
CA GLN A 305 42.29 -25.49 -7.94
C GLN A 305 43.40 -25.09 -8.93
N LYS A 306 44.11 -23.99 -8.67
CA LYS A 306 45.15 -23.49 -9.60
C LYS A 306 46.26 -24.52 -9.83
N GLU A 307 46.59 -25.30 -8.81
CA GLU A 307 47.58 -26.39 -8.84
C GLU A 307 47.11 -27.55 -9.74
N SER A 308 45.80 -27.70 -9.93
CA SER A 308 45.21 -28.74 -10.77
C SER A 308 45.49 -28.54 -12.27
N LEU A 309 45.99 -27.36 -12.69
CA LEU A 309 46.47 -27.11 -14.06
C LEU A 309 47.58 -28.08 -14.50
N LYS A 310 48.34 -28.60 -13.52
CA LYS A 310 49.43 -29.57 -13.75
C LYS A 310 48.91 -30.99 -14.05
N ASN A 311 47.67 -31.29 -13.70
CA ASN A 311 47.05 -32.59 -13.90
C ASN A 311 46.41 -32.70 -15.29
N THR A 312 46.22 -33.92 -15.78
CA THR A 312 45.45 -34.14 -17.02
C THR A 312 43.95 -34.18 -16.70
N PRO A 313 43.06 -33.72 -17.61
CA PRO A 313 41.61 -33.82 -17.38
C PRO A 313 41.16 -35.25 -17.06
N ALA A 314 41.77 -36.24 -17.72
CA ALA A 314 41.52 -37.65 -17.49
C ALA A 314 41.89 -38.10 -16.05
N SER A 315 43.00 -37.63 -15.48
CA SER A 315 43.37 -37.97 -14.10
C SER A 315 42.42 -37.38 -13.06
N LEU A 316 41.71 -36.30 -13.40
CA LEU A 316 40.64 -35.71 -12.60
C LEU A 316 39.27 -36.35 -12.88
N GLY A 317 39.21 -37.31 -13.80
CA GLY A 317 37.98 -37.98 -14.23
C GLY A 317 37.01 -37.07 -14.99
N ILE A 318 37.55 -36.05 -15.68
CA ILE A 318 36.79 -35.12 -16.52
C ILE A 318 36.67 -35.70 -17.93
N THR A 319 35.45 -35.78 -18.44
CA THR A 319 35.14 -36.19 -19.82
C THR A 319 34.60 -35.02 -20.62
N PHE A 320 34.78 -35.04 -21.94
CA PHE A 320 34.31 -33.97 -22.83
C PHE A 320 33.04 -34.37 -23.60
N PRO A 321 32.15 -33.40 -23.90
CA PRO A 321 32.23 -31.99 -23.54
C PRO A 321 31.94 -31.74 -22.04
N CYS A 322 32.56 -30.72 -21.46
CA CYS A 322 32.34 -30.33 -20.06
C CYS A 322 31.95 -28.84 -19.94
N VAL A 323 31.43 -28.45 -18.77
CA VAL A 323 31.08 -27.05 -18.46
C VAL A 323 31.93 -26.56 -17.30
N LEU A 324 32.66 -25.48 -17.51
CA LEU A 324 33.45 -24.76 -16.52
C LEU A 324 32.63 -23.61 -15.96
N LYS A 325 32.64 -23.45 -14.64
CA LYS A 325 31.87 -22.41 -13.94
C LYS A 325 32.69 -21.83 -12.79
N GLN A 326 32.67 -20.51 -12.64
CA GLN A 326 33.18 -19.88 -11.41
C GLN A 326 32.27 -20.20 -10.21
N PRO A 327 32.83 -20.43 -9.00
CA PRO A 327 32.06 -20.77 -7.81
C PRO A 327 30.98 -19.73 -7.46
N ASP A 328 31.35 -18.45 -7.45
CA ASP A 328 30.53 -17.35 -6.90
C ASP A 328 29.82 -16.51 -7.97
N SER A 329 29.79 -16.98 -9.23
CA SER A 329 29.16 -16.23 -10.32
C SER A 329 27.64 -16.49 -10.44
N ALA A 330 26.90 -15.54 -11.01
CA ALA A 330 25.47 -15.66 -11.29
C ALA A 330 25.13 -15.25 -12.74
N PHE A 331 23.92 -15.57 -13.21
CA PHE A 331 23.40 -15.19 -14.53
C PHE A 331 24.32 -15.56 -15.70
N SER A 332 24.86 -16.78 -15.68
CA SER A 332 25.76 -17.34 -16.71
C SER A 332 27.07 -16.57 -16.91
N LYS A 333 27.38 -15.57 -16.09
CA LYS A 333 28.71 -14.95 -16.07
C LYS A 333 29.72 -15.99 -15.58
N GLY A 334 30.84 -16.14 -16.28
CA GLY A 334 31.88 -17.13 -15.93
C GLY A 334 31.46 -18.59 -16.14
N VAL A 335 30.51 -18.86 -17.06
CA VAL A 335 30.15 -20.23 -17.50
C VAL A 335 30.64 -20.45 -18.92
N MET A 336 31.45 -21.48 -19.14
CA MET A 336 32.03 -21.79 -20.46
C MET A 336 31.92 -23.29 -20.75
N LYS A 337 31.48 -23.66 -21.94
CA LYS A 337 31.51 -25.05 -22.42
C LYS A 337 32.87 -25.33 -23.05
N ALA A 338 33.54 -26.42 -22.70
CA ALA A 338 34.74 -26.89 -23.39
C ALA A 338 34.43 -28.19 -24.14
N ALA A 339 34.69 -28.21 -25.45
CA ALA A 339 34.42 -29.38 -26.29
C ALA A 339 35.55 -30.43 -26.27
N ASN A 340 36.77 -30.03 -25.90
CA ASN A 340 37.97 -30.87 -25.90
C ASN A 340 38.99 -30.34 -24.88
N GLU A 341 40.11 -31.06 -24.72
CA GLU A 341 41.16 -30.71 -23.76
C GLU A 341 41.83 -29.36 -24.05
N VAL A 342 42.04 -29.02 -25.32
CA VAL A 342 42.66 -27.74 -25.70
C VAL A 342 41.80 -26.58 -25.25
N GLU A 343 40.51 -26.61 -25.59
CA GLU A 343 39.55 -25.60 -25.14
C GLU A 343 39.41 -25.55 -23.61
N TYR A 344 39.48 -26.71 -22.94
CA TYR A 344 39.43 -26.79 -21.49
C TYR A 344 40.57 -26.00 -20.86
N ARG A 345 41.82 -26.23 -21.30
CA ARG A 345 43.00 -25.54 -20.74
C ARG A 345 42.91 -24.02 -20.98
N GLN A 346 42.59 -23.61 -22.20
CA GLN A 346 42.42 -22.19 -22.55
C GLN A 346 41.36 -21.50 -21.68
N LYS A 347 40.18 -22.13 -21.53
CA LYS A 347 39.09 -21.58 -20.73
C LYS A 347 39.41 -21.60 -19.23
N LEU A 348 40.15 -22.60 -18.75
CA LEU A 348 40.57 -22.67 -17.36
C LEU A 348 41.57 -21.54 -17.01
N GLU A 349 42.54 -21.26 -17.89
CA GLU A 349 43.46 -20.12 -17.74
C GLU A 349 42.69 -18.81 -17.66
N MET A 350 41.75 -18.57 -18.59
CA MET A 350 40.89 -17.36 -18.57
C MET A 350 40.11 -17.20 -17.25
N LEU A 351 39.72 -18.30 -16.60
CA LEU A 351 38.97 -18.27 -15.35
C LEU A 351 39.85 -18.02 -14.12
N PHE A 352 41.14 -18.41 -14.17
CA PHE A 352 42.10 -18.23 -13.08
C PHE A 352 42.91 -16.94 -13.16
N GLY A 353 42.90 -16.25 -14.31
CA GLY A 353 43.66 -15.02 -14.54
C GLY A 353 45.02 -15.33 -15.16
#